data_AF-A0KVY9-F1
#
_entry.id   AF-A0KVY9-F1
#
_cell.length_a   1.000
_cell.length_b   1.000
_cell.length_c   1.000
_cell.angle_alpha   90.00
_cell.angle_beta   90.00
_cell.angle_gamma   90.00
#
_symmetry.space_group_name_H-M   'P 1'
#
loop_
_entity.id
_entity.type
_entity.pdbx_description
1 polymer ?
#
loop_
_entity_poly.entity_id
_entity_poly.type
_entity_poly.pdbx_seq_one_letter_code
_entity_poly.pdbx_strand_id
1 'polypeptide(L)'
;MWWRVSWIIVAFWLLSAHFLRYDQLVLTGLFAFAPLGLLIKHPVVIRLLQAILFISVVIVWGTTAIDAVQVRIAHGAPWIRLAIIMGGVMLFSLGAVWSANGIWRKRARYSKSAF
;
A
#
# COMPACT_ATOMS: atom_id res chain seq x y z
N MET A 1 9.54 -16.19 -4.27
CA MET A 1 9.41 -15.08 -3.30
C MET A 1 9.33 -13.72 -4.00
N TRP A 2 9.91 -13.58 -5.18
CA TRP A 2 9.93 -12.37 -6.01
C TRP A 2 8.57 -11.72 -6.26
N TRP A 3 7.54 -12.49 -6.66
CA TRP A 3 6.21 -11.94 -6.94
C TRP A 3 5.57 -11.20 -5.74
N ARG A 4 5.81 -11.64 -4.51
CA ARG A 4 5.30 -10.96 -3.29
C ARG A 4 6.02 -9.65 -3.03
N VAL A 5 7.33 -9.64 -3.27
CA VAL A 5 8.16 -8.44 -3.11
C VAL A 5 7.77 -7.39 -4.15
N SER A 6 7.65 -7.79 -5.42
CA SER A 6 7.19 -6.91 -6.50
C SER A 6 5.81 -6.32 -6.20
N TRP A 7 4.87 -7.12 -5.68
CA TRP A 7 3.53 -6.65 -5.32
C TRP A 7 3.58 -5.57 -4.23
N ILE A 8 4.36 -5.78 -3.16
CA ILE A 8 4.53 -4.79 -2.08
C ILE A 8 5.19 -3.51 -2.62
N ILE A 9 6.22 -3.63 -3.46
CA ILE A 9 6.89 -2.47 -4.08
C ILE A 9 5.87 -1.64 -4.88
N VAL A 10 5.09 -2.28 -5.75
CA VAL A 10 4.09 -1.59 -6.56
C VAL A 10 3.03 -0.92 -5.69
N ALA A 11 2.57 -1.57 -4.61
CA ALA A 11 1.62 -0.95 -3.69
C ALA A 11 2.19 0.31 -3.00
N PHE A 12 3.45 0.29 -2.58
CA PHE A 12 4.13 1.45 -2.03
C PHE A 12 4.37 2.56 -3.06
N TRP A 13 4.68 2.20 -4.31
CA TRP A 13 4.84 3.17 -5.38
C TRP A 13 3.52 3.82 -5.79
N LEU A 14 2.41 3.09 -5.80
CA LEU A 14 1.09 3.68 -5.96
C LEU A 14 0.80 4.70 -4.85
N LEU A 15 1.11 4.34 -3.60
CA LEU A 15 0.95 5.25 -2.46
C LEU A 15 1.85 6.49 -2.59
N SER A 16 3.12 6.31 -2.97
CA SER A 16 4.06 7.42 -3.22
C SER A 16 3.58 8.34 -4.35
N ALA A 17 3.12 7.77 -5.47
CA ALA A 17 2.60 8.54 -6.60
C ALA A 17 1.35 9.35 -6.23
N HIS A 18 0.52 8.84 -5.31
CA HIS A 18 -0.59 9.60 -4.77
C HIS A 18 -0.10 10.86 -4.04
N PHE A 19 0.88 10.76 -3.14
CA PHE A 19 1.43 11.94 -2.45
C PHE A 19 2.16 12.90 -3.39
N LEU A 20 2.78 12.39 -4.46
CA LEU A 20 3.39 13.22 -5.50
C LEU A 20 2.36 14.10 -6.22
N ARG A 21 1.14 13.58 -6.45
CA ARG A 21 0.04 14.35 -7.07
C ARG A 21 -0.39 15.56 -6.25
N TYR A 22 -0.17 15.53 -4.93
CA TYR A 22 -0.48 16.64 -4.01
C TYR A 22 0.77 17.43 -3.61
N ASP A 23 1.87 17.31 -4.37
CA ASP A 23 3.15 17.98 -4.15
C ASP A 23 3.78 17.72 -2.76
N GLN A 24 3.38 16.63 -2.10
CA GLN A 24 3.90 16.24 -0.78
C GLN A 24 5.20 15.45 -0.95
N LEU A 25 6.28 16.14 -1.34
CA LEU A 25 7.57 15.53 -1.71
C LEU A 25 8.19 14.70 -0.58
N VAL A 26 8.03 15.13 0.68
CA VAL A 26 8.54 14.39 1.85
C VAL A 26 7.89 13.02 1.98
N LEU A 27 6.56 12.96 1.92
CA LEU A 27 5.82 11.68 1.97
C LEU A 27 6.05 10.83 0.72
N THR A 28 6.19 11.48 -0.44
CA THR A 28 6.53 10.82 -1.70
C THR A 28 7.84 10.05 -1.56
N GLY A 29 8.91 10.71 -1.12
CA GLY A 29 10.20 10.08 -0.89
C GLY A 29 10.13 8.97 0.16
N LEU A 30 9.47 9.24 1.29
CA LEU A 30 9.30 8.27 2.37
C LEU A 30 8.67 6.96 1.86
N PHE A 31 7.55 7.03 1.13
CA PHE A 31 6.87 5.84 0.63
C PHE A 31 7.52 5.23 -0.61
N ALA A 32 8.25 6.01 -1.41
CA ALA A 32 9.05 5.49 -2.53
C ALA A 32 10.18 4.56 -2.03
N PHE A 33 10.84 4.95 -0.94
CA PHE A 33 11.96 4.20 -0.35
C PHE A 33 11.53 3.20 0.73
N ALA A 34 10.35 3.33 1.33
CA ALA A 34 9.80 2.38 2.29
C ALA A 34 9.95 0.89 1.91
N PRO A 35 9.68 0.44 0.67
CA PRO A 35 9.83 -0.97 0.31
C PRO A 35 11.29 -1.47 0.34
N LEU A 36 12.30 -0.60 0.37
CA LEU A 36 13.69 -1.00 0.64
C LEU A 36 13.85 -1.62 2.04
N GLY A 37 12.95 -1.30 2.97
CA GLY A 37 12.85 -1.97 4.27
C GLY A 37 12.63 -3.49 4.16
N LEU A 38 12.15 -4.01 3.01
CA LEU A 38 12.10 -5.45 2.75
C LEU A 38 13.49 -6.11 2.75
N LEU A 39 14.56 -5.36 2.46
CA LEU A 39 15.94 -5.85 2.53
C LEU A 39 16.39 -6.08 3.97
N ILE A 40 15.86 -5.30 4.91
CA ILE A 40 16.08 -5.48 6.34
C ILE A 40 15.32 -6.74 6.76
N LYS A 41 16.05 -7.84 6.99
CA LYS A 41 15.50 -9.18 7.31
C LYS A 41 14.78 -9.25 8.67
N HIS A 42 14.53 -8.12 9.32
CA HIS A 42 13.91 -8.02 10.63
C HIS A 42 12.37 -8.13 10.55
N PRO A 43 11.73 -8.96 11.41
CA PRO A 43 10.29 -9.20 11.36
C PRO A 43 9.45 -7.95 11.68
N VAL A 44 9.94 -7.06 12.54
CA VAL A 44 9.24 -5.81 12.91
C VAL A 44 9.10 -4.88 11.70
N VAL A 45 10.14 -4.76 10.86
CA VAL A 45 10.11 -3.89 9.68
C VAL A 45 9.03 -4.34 8.70
N ILE A 46 8.91 -5.66 8.47
CA ILE A 46 7.84 -6.21 7.63
C ILE A 46 6.46 -5.89 8.21
N ARG A 47 6.31 -5.94 9.54
CA ARG A 47 5.04 -5.65 10.20
C ARG A 47 4.67 -4.17 10.10
N LEU A 48 5.65 -3.27 10.22
CA LEU A 48 5.47 -1.83 10.02
C LEU A 48 5.03 -1.53 8.58
N LEU A 49 5.71 -2.08 7.57
CA LEU A 49 5.34 -1.89 6.16
C LEU A 49 3.92 -2.38 5.88
N GLN A 50 3.54 -3.51 6.48
CA GLN A 50 2.19 -4.04 6.38
C GLN A 50 1.15 -3.13 7.04
N ALA A 51 1.43 -2.61 8.23
CA ALA A 51 0.54 -1.70 8.94
C ALA A 51 0.32 -0.41 8.14
N ILE A 52 1.40 0.17 7.60
CA ILE A 52 1.34 1.37 6.74
C ILE A 52 0.43 1.13 5.53
N LEU A 53 0.63 0.03 4.79
CA LEU A 53 -0.20 -0.26 3.62
C LEU A 53 -1.66 -0.49 4.01
N PHE A 54 -1.92 -1.22 5.10
CA PHE A 54 -3.28 -1.45 5.58
C PHE A 54 -4.00 -0.15 5.97
N ILE A 55 -3.33 0.71 6.73
CA ILE A 55 -3.86 2.03 7.11
C ILE A 55 -4.11 2.88 5.87
N SER A 56 -3.20 2.85 4.88
CA SER A 56 -3.34 3.61 3.64
C SER A 56 -4.58 3.21 2.82
N VAL A 57 -5.00 1.94 2.86
CA VAL A 57 -6.24 1.49 2.18
C VAL A 57 -7.45 2.24 2.68
N VAL A 58 -7.56 2.45 3.99
CA VAL A 58 -8.73 3.12 4.58
C VAL A 58 -8.57 4.64 4.50
N ILE A 59 -7.44 5.16 4.97
CA ILE A 59 -7.24 6.61 5.16
C ILE A 59 -6.93 7.32 3.85
N VAL A 60 -6.14 6.74 2.96
CA VAL A 60 -5.71 7.40 1.72
C VAL A 60 -6.61 7.00 0.56
N TRP A 61 -6.71 5.70 0.29
CA TRP A 61 -7.48 5.23 -0.86
C TRP A 61 -8.99 5.37 -0.65
N GLY A 62 -9.49 5.11 0.57
CA GLY A 62 -10.90 5.29 0.90
C GLY A 62 -11.37 6.73 0.77
N THR A 63 -10.65 7.69 1.37
CA THR A 63 -10.98 9.13 1.26
C THR A 63 -10.89 9.60 -0.18
N THR A 64 -9.81 9.27 -0.89
CA THR A 64 -9.64 9.62 -2.32
C THR A 64 -10.77 9.06 -3.18
N ALA A 65 -11.21 7.83 -2.92
CA ALA A 65 -12.28 7.20 -3.67
C ALA A 65 -13.62 7.92 -3.45
N ILE A 66 -13.94 8.23 -2.19
CA ILE A 66 -15.16 8.95 -1.82
C ILE A 66 -15.15 10.34 -2.46
N ASP A 67 -14.08 11.11 -2.26
CA ASP A 67 -13.98 12.48 -2.78
C ASP A 67 -14.10 12.51 -4.31
N ALA A 68 -13.38 11.61 -4.99
CA ALA A 68 -13.39 11.57 -6.45
C ALA A 68 -14.76 11.12 -7.01
N VAL A 69 -15.48 10.22 -6.32
CA VAL A 69 -16.85 9.83 -6.68
C VAL A 69 -17.83 10.98 -6.44
N GLN A 70 -17.75 11.65 -5.29
CA GLN A 70 -18.64 12.79 -4.96
C GLN A 70 -18.49 13.92 -5.97
N VAL A 71 -17.25 14.27 -6.35
CA VAL A 71 -16.99 15.26 -7.41
C VAL A 71 -17.67 14.85 -8.72
N ARG A 72 -17.58 13.58 -9.13
CA ARG A 72 -18.21 13.11 -10.38
C ARG A 72 -19.73 13.18 -10.32
N ILE A 73 -20.34 12.80 -9.20
CA ILE A 73 -21.78 12.88 -8.98
C ILE A 73 -22.25 14.34 -9.07
N ALA A 74 -21.55 15.27 -8.42
CA ALA A 74 -21.87 16.69 -8.44
C ALA A 74 -21.81 17.31 -9.85
N HIS A 75 -20.96 16.78 -10.73
CA HIS A 75 -20.84 17.22 -12.12
C HIS A 75 -21.71 16.43 -13.11
N GLY A 76 -22.60 15.54 -12.62
CA GLY A 76 -23.42 14.68 -13.49
C GLY A 76 -22.61 13.72 -14.37
N ALA A 77 -21.35 13.45 -14.01
CA ALA A 77 -20.43 12.63 -14.78
C ALA A 77 -20.50 11.13 -14.37
N PRO A 78 -20.16 10.20 -15.28
CA PRO A 78 -20.13 8.77 -14.95
C PRO A 78 -19.10 8.47 -13.84
N TRP A 79 -19.56 7.95 -12.71
CA TRP A 79 -18.73 7.69 -11.52
C TRP A 79 -18.52 6.19 -11.25
N ILE A 80 -19.36 5.30 -11.77
CA ILE A 80 -19.29 3.85 -11.52
C ILE A 80 -17.94 3.27 -11.96
N ARG A 81 -17.44 3.69 -13.14
CA ARG A 81 -16.12 3.25 -13.65
C ARG A 81 -15.00 3.65 -12.69
N LEU A 82 -15.06 4.86 -12.14
CA LEU A 82 -14.09 5.36 -11.18
C LEU A 82 -14.15 4.57 -9.86
N ALA A 83 -15.36 4.31 -9.35
CA ALA A 83 -15.56 3.51 -8.14
C ALA A 83 -14.99 2.10 -8.28
N ILE A 84 -15.19 1.45 -9.43
CA ILE A 84 -14.63 0.12 -9.72
C ILE A 84 -13.10 0.16 -9.73
N ILE A 85 -12.50 1.15 -10.40
CA ILE A 85 -11.03 1.30 -10.44
C ILE A 85 -10.47 1.50 -9.04
N MET A 86 -11.04 2.42 -8.26
CA MET A 86 -10.57 2.71 -6.90
C MET A 86 -10.76 1.51 -5.97
N GLY A 87 -11.89 0.79 -6.08
CA GLY A 87 -12.10 -0.48 -5.38
C GLY A 87 -11.03 -1.52 -5.76
N GLY A 88 -10.66 -1.60 -7.04
CA GLY A 88 -9.55 -2.41 -7.52
C GLY A 88 -8.21 -2.03 -6.89
N VAL A 89 -7.89 -0.74 -6.78
CA VAL A 89 -6.66 -0.24 -6.13
C VAL A 89 -6.64 -0.61 -4.63
N MET A 90 -7.78 -0.49 -3.95
CA MET A 90 -7.92 -0.88 -2.55
C MET A 90 -7.71 -2.39 -2.36
N LEU A 91 -8.36 -3.22 -3.18
CA LEU A 91 -8.21 -4.69 -3.15
C LEU A 91 -6.78 -5.11 -3.48
N PHE A 92 -6.15 -4.47 -4.48
CA PHE A 92 -4.75 -4.71 -4.83
C PHE A 92 -3.82 -4.41 -3.65
N SER A 93 -4.05 -3.29 -2.94
CA SER A 93 -3.27 -2.90 -1.76
C SER A 93 -3.49 -3.86 -0.58
N LEU A 94 -4.72 -4.33 -0.36
CA LEU A 94 -5.02 -5.38 0.63
C LEU A 94 -4.37 -6.71 0.28
N GLY A 95 -4.34 -7.08 -1.01
CA GLY A 95 -3.62 -8.24 -1.50
C GLY A 95 -2.12 -8.16 -1.17
N ALA A 96 -1.51 -6.98 -1.34
CA ALA A 96 -0.12 -6.74 -0.96
C ALA A 96 0.10 -6.91 0.55
N VAL A 97 -0.80 -6.37 1.39
CA VAL A 97 -0.81 -6.52 2.86
C VAL A 97 -0.87 -8.00 3.26
N TRP A 98 -1.77 -8.79 2.66
CA TRP A 98 -1.84 -10.22 2.93
C TRP A 98 -0.57 -10.94 2.46
N SER A 99 -0.03 -10.56 1.30
CA SER A 99 1.18 -11.19 0.78
C SER A 99 2.37 -11.07 1.76
N ALA A 100 2.45 -9.96 2.51
CA ALA A 100 3.45 -9.67 3.53
C ALA A 100 3.38 -10.62 4.75
N ASN A 101 2.19 -11.10 5.13
CA ASN A 101 2.04 -12.11 6.21
C ASN A 101 2.82 -13.39 5.92
N GLY A 102 2.94 -13.78 4.64
CA GLY A 102 3.74 -14.93 4.23
C GLY A 102 5.25 -14.72 4.43
N ILE A 103 5.73 -13.48 4.26
CA ILE A 103 7.14 -13.11 4.46
C ILE A 103 7.45 -13.01 5.96
N TRP A 104 6.55 -12.37 6.73
CA TRP A 104 6.68 -12.23 8.17
C TRP A 104 6.78 -13.58 8.89
N ARG A 105 5.87 -14.53 8.61
CA ARG A 105 5.90 -15.87 9.24
C ARG A 105 7.18 -16.65 8.96
N LYS A 106 7.85 -16.42 7.83
CA LYS A 106 9.15 -17.03 7.54
C LYS A 106 10.26 -16.37 8.34
N ARG A 107 10.34 -15.03 8.34
CA ARG A 107 11.39 -14.27 9.05
C ARG A 107 11.29 -14.38 10.58
N ALA A 108 10.08 -14.38 11.13
CA ALA A 108 9.85 -14.57 12.56
C ALA A 108 10.30 -15.95 13.05
N ARG A 109 10.20 -16.99 12.21
CA ARG A 109 10.73 -18.33 12.54
C ARG A 109 12.25 -18.35 12.58
N TYR A 110 12.92 -17.74 11.60
CA TYR A 110 14.39 -17.64 11.60
C TYR A 110 14.95 -16.83 12.76
N SER A 111 14.26 -15.75 13.17
CA SER A 111 14.67 -14.96 14.33
C SER A 111 14.55 -15.72 15.64
N LYS A 112 13.63 -16.68 15.75
CA LYS A 112 13.43 -17.50 16.95
C LYS A 112 14.37 -18.70 17.03
N SER A 113 14.96 -19.15 15.92
CA SER A 113 15.93 -20.26 15.88
C SER A 113 17.39 -19.81 16.01
N ALA A 114 17.63 -18.49 16.06
CA ALA A 114 18.96 -17.90 16.22
C ALA A 114 19.30 -17.57 17.69
N PHE A 115 18.41 -17.95 18.60
CA PHE A 115 18.56 -17.93 20.05
C PHE A 115 18.25 -19.34 20.57
#